data_AF-A0A6V7XCJ5-F1
#
_entry.id   AF-A0A6V7XCJ5-F1
#
_cell.length_a   1.000
_cell.length_b   1.000
_cell.length_c   1.000
_cell.angle_alpha   90.00
_cell.angle_beta   90.00
_cell.angle_gamma   90.00
#
_symmetry.space_group_name_H-M   'P 1'
#
loop_
_entity.id
_entity.type
_entity.pdbx_description
1 polymer ?
#
loop_
_entity_poly.entity_id
_entity_poly.type
_entity_poly.pdbx_seq_one_letter_code
_entity_poly.pdbx_strand_id
1 'polypeptide(L)'
;LILKKLQGRKVETTYTDKNGMKRSFFIGGLSNEGANVIPAYGRLSKPFNISVTQHYYAKHRIRLQNPYLQCIIEQIPNKTESFKENRYYPMELLEIVKEEEDEEKIPNSNEIVKNTEKLANTNNELIILEDDDDEDPDQNMLVPSYYCNGW
;
A
#
# COMPACT_ATOMS: atom_id res chain seq x y z
N LEU A 1 24.44 1.43 7.74
CA LEU A 1 24.78 1.33 6.31
C LEU A 1 23.80 0.45 5.52
N ILE A 2 23.35 -0.71 6.03
CA ILE A 2 22.39 -1.58 5.31
C ILE A 2 20.92 -1.14 5.41
N LEU A 3 20.51 -0.60 6.56
CA LEU A 3 19.16 -0.07 6.80
C LEU A 3 18.72 0.98 5.76
N LYS A 4 19.62 1.92 5.44
CA LYS A 4 19.38 2.94 4.41
C LYS A 4 19.18 2.34 3.00
N LYS A 5 19.74 1.16 2.73
CA LYS A 5 19.58 0.47 1.43
C LYS A 5 18.26 -0.31 1.34
N LEU A 6 17.69 -0.69 2.48
CA LEU A 6 16.44 -1.44 2.56
C LEU A 6 15.23 -0.52 2.61
N GLN A 7 15.37 0.65 3.23
CA GLN A 7 14.28 1.61 3.34
C GLN A 7 13.73 2.00 1.97
N GLY A 8 12.41 1.95 1.81
CA GLY A 8 11.72 2.24 0.55
C GLY A 8 11.68 1.08 -0.45
N ARG A 9 12.35 -0.06 -0.20
CA ARG A 9 12.17 -1.25 -1.05
C ARG A 9 10.82 -1.92 -0.81
N LYS A 10 10.25 -2.48 -1.87
CA LYS A 10 9.04 -3.30 -1.82
C LYS A 10 9.38 -4.72 -1.37
N VAL A 11 8.60 -5.23 -0.42
CA VAL A 11 8.66 -6.60 0.07
C VAL A 11 7.30 -7.26 -0.05
N GLU A 12 7.30 -8.58 -0.13
CA GLU A 12 6.11 -9.43 -0.14
C GLU A 12 6.20 -10.47 0.98
N THR A 13 5.06 -10.85 1.55
CA THR A 13 4.99 -11.95 2.53
C THR A 13 5.15 -13.31 1.88
N THR A 14 5.96 -14.18 2.47
CA THR A 14 6.15 -15.57 2.01
C THR A 14 4.96 -16.48 2.35
N TYR A 15 4.05 -16.00 3.18
CA TYR A 15 2.82 -16.68 3.58
C TYR A 15 1.58 -15.96 3.03
N THR A 16 0.47 -16.68 2.96
CA THR A 16 -0.84 -16.15 2.56
C THR A 16 -1.70 -15.84 3.79
N ASP A 17 -2.53 -14.81 3.66
CA ASP A 17 -3.56 -14.50 4.64
C ASP A 17 -4.74 -15.49 4.58
N LYS A 18 -5.78 -15.25 5.38
CA LYS A 18 -6.99 -16.08 5.39
C LYS A 18 -7.76 -16.08 4.07
N ASN A 19 -7.53 -15.07 3.22
CA ASN A 19 -8.15 -14.93 1.91
C ASN A 19 -7.27 -15.54 0.81
N GLY A 20 -6.15 -16.19 1.16
CA GLY A 20 -5.22 -16.78 0.21
C GLY A 20 -4.31 -15.77 -0.49
N MET A 21 -4.30 -14.50 -0.05
CA MET A 21 -3.51 -13.45 -0.68
C MET A 21 -2.19 -13.23 0.06
N LYS A 22 -1.10 -13.05 -0.70
CA LYS A 22 0.14 -12.49 -0.19
C LYS A 22 0.01 -10.98 -0.08
N ARG A 23 0.71 -10.40 0.89
CA ARG A 23 0.70 -8.96 1.11
C ARG A 23 2.03 -8.34 0.69
N SER A 24 1.96 -7.31 -0.15
CA SER A 24 3.12 -6.49 -0.48
C SER A 24 3.06 -5.13 0.20
N PHE A 25 4.21 -4.60 0.65
CA PHE A 25 4.33 -3.28 1.26
C PHE A 25 5.76 -2.74 1.15
N PHE A 26 5.96 -1.47 1.51
CA PHE A 26 7.28 -0.83 1.50
C PHE A 26 7.92 -0.84 2.89
N ILE A 27 9.24 -1.09 2.92
CA ILE A 27 10.01 -1.07 4.16
C ILE A 27 10.09 0.37 4.71
N GLY A 28 9.45 0.60 5.86
CA GLY A 28 9.54 1.85 6.62
C GLY A 28 10.73 1.90 7.58
N GLY A 29 11.22 0.74 8.03
CA GLY A 29 12.38 0.64 8.93
C GLY A 29 12.58 -0.76 9.50
N LEU A 30 13.48 -0.88 10.49
CA LEU A 30 13.68 -2.08 11.31
C LEU A 30 13.34 -1.78 12.76
N SER A 31 12.84 -2.78 13.47
CA SER A 31 12.67 -2.71 14.93
C SER A 31 14.00 -2.75 15.65
N ASN A 32 14.02 -2.21 16.87
CA ASN A 32 15.20 -2.28 17.75
C ASN A 32 15.34 -3.67 18.39
N GLU A 33 14.22 -4.35 18.63
CA GLU A 33 14.15 -5.63 19.33
C GLU A 33 13.71 -6.78 18.40
N GLY A 34 13.75 -8.01 18.91
CA GLY A 34 13.29 -9.21 18.21
C GLY A 34 11.77 -9.43 18.27
N ALA A 35 11.25 -10.21 17.33
CA ALA A 35 9.83 -10.59 17.26
C ALA A 35 9.28 -11.28 18.53
N ASN A 36 10.14 -11.82 19.38
CA ASN A 36 9.77 -12.45 20.65
C ASN A 36 9.40 -11.44 21.75
N VAL A 37 9.92 -10.22 21.68
CA VAL A 37 9.70 -9.16 22.70
C VAL A 37 8.70 -8.13 22.21
N ILE A 38 8.72 -7.80 20.91
CA ILE A 38 7.86 -6.74 20.37
C ILE A 38 6.39 -7.08 20.59
N PRO A 39 5.61 -6.19 21.24
CA PRO A 39 4.17 -6.38 21.38
C PRO A 39 3.49 -6.23 20.02
N ALA A 40 2.68 -7.22 19.64
CA ALA A 40 1.82 -7.13 18.49
C ALA A 40 0.53 -6.42 18.88
N TYR A 41 0.47 -5.11 18.61
CA TYR A 41 -0.79 -4.37 18.70
C TYR A 41 -1.66 -4.77 17.52
N GLY A 42 -2.65 -5.61 17.79
CA GLY A 42 -3.78 -5.84 16.89
C GLY A 42 -5.03 -5.19 17.46
N ARG A 43 -5.99 -4.83 16.60
CA ARG A 43 -7.35 -4.44 16.99
C ARG A 43 -8.15 -5.63 17.55
N LEU A 44 -7.63 -6.42 18.50
CA LEU A 44 -8.53 -7.33 19.21
C LEU A 44 -9.29 -6.54 20.26
N SER A 45 -10.48 -7.04 20.58
CA SER A 45 -11.47 -6.41 21.47
C SER A 45 -11.02 -6.24 22.93
N LYS A 46 -9.85 -6.77 23.30
CA LYS A 46 -9.23 -6.63 24.63
C LYS A 46 -7.73 -6.37 24.43
N PRO A 47 -7.04 -5.65 25.32
CA PRO A 47 -5.59 -5.55 25.26
C PRO A 47 -5.00 -6.91 25.65
N PHE A 48 -4.35 -7.59 24.72
CA PHE A 48 -3.56 -8.79 24.98
C PHE A 48 -2.12 -8.41 24.67
N ASN A 49 -1.27 -8.45 25.69
CA ASN A 49 0.17 -8.25 25.55
C ASN A 49 0.78 -9.53 24.96
N ILE A 50 0.53 -9.81 23.68
CA ILE A 50 1.22 -10.89 22.98
C ILE A 50 2.36 -10.33 22.15
N SER A 51 3.42 -11.12 22.03
CA SER A 51 4.53 -10.82 21.12
C SER A 51 4.13 -11.01 19.65
N VAL A 52 4.89 -10.40 18.74
CA VAL A 52 4.80 -10.67 17.29
C VAL A 52 4.91 -12.17 17.01
N THR A 53 5.83 -12.87 17.65
CA THR A 53 5.96 -14.34 17.50
C THR A 53 4.66 -15.07 17.83
N GLN A 54 4.04 -14.74 18.96
CA GLN A 54 2.76 -15.33 19.37
C GLN A 54 1.62 -14.96 18.43
N HIS A 55 1.61 -13.73 17.91
CA HIS A 55 0.63 -13.28 16.93
C HIS A 55 0.65 -14.15 15.67
N TYR A 56 1.83 -14.36 15.08
CA TYR A 56 1.98 -15.18 13.88
C TYR A 56 1.63 -16.65 14.11
N TYR A 57 1.97 -17.20 15.28
CA TYR A 57 1.56 -18.56 15.63
C TYR A 57 0.04 -18.67 15.81
N ALA A 58 -0.60 -17.74 16.53
CA ALA A 58 -2.03 -17.78 16.78
C ALA A 58 -2.86 -17.54 15.52
N LYS A 59 -2.48 -16.56 14.70
CA LYS A 59 -3.24 -16.13 13.53
C LYS A 59 -2.96 -16.95 12.28
N HIS A 60 -1.70 -17.28 12.03
CA HIS A 60 -1.25 -17.93 10.79
C HIS A 60 -0.76 -19.36 10.99
N ARG A 61 -0.72 -19.86 12.24
CA ARG A 61 -0.11 -21.17 12.59
C ARG A 61 1.36 -21.28 12.17
N ILE A 62 2.05 -20.15 12.08
CA ILE A 62 3.47 -20.08 11.71
C ILE A 62 4.31 -20.02 12.99
N ARG A 63 5.20 -20.99 13.15
CA ARG A 63 6.22 -20.97 14.20
C ARG A 63 7.50 -20.36 13.63
N LEU A 64 7.89 -19.21 14.19
CA LEU A 64 9.11 -18.55 13.75
C LEU A 64 10.35 -19.37 14.10
N GLN A 65 11.30 -19.46 13.17
CA GLN A 65 12.58 -20.15 13.38
C GLN A 65 13.58 -19.22 14.09
N ASN A 66 13.53 -17.93 13.78
CA ASN A 66 14.44 -16.91 14.30
C ASN A 66 13.69 -15.79 15.03
N PRO A 67 13.01 -16.09 16.15
CA PRO A 67 12.14 -15.12 16.83
C PRO A 67 12.90 -13.96 17.49
N TYR A 68 14.21 -14.09 17.70
CA TYR A 68 15.07 -13.04 18.27
C TYR A 68 15.56 -12.02 17.24
N LEU A 69 15.33 -12.27 15.94
CA LEU A 69 15.70 -11.33 14.89
C LEU A 69 14.74 -10.14 14.83
N GLN A 70 15.28 -9.00 14.40
CA GLN A 70 14.54 -7.78 14.15
C GLN A 70 13.38 -8.01 13.17
N CYS A 71 12.37 -7.17 13.28
CA CYS A 71 11.22 -7.11 12.40
C CYS A 71 11.35 -5.95 11.42
N ILE A 72 10.83 -6.13 10.22
CA ILE A 72 10.58 -5.06 9.27
C ILE A 72 9.34 -4.29 9.73
N ILE A 73 9.44 -2.96 9.69
CA ILE A 73 8.35 -2.05 10.05
C ILE A 73 7.69 -1.55 8.77
N GLU A 74 6.38 -1.75 8.68
CA GLU A 74 5.51 -1.02 7.77
C GLU A 74 4.94 0.19 8.51
N GLN A 75 5.18 1.40 7.98
CA GLN A 75 4.60 2.62 8.51
C GLN A 75 3.31 2.93 7.77
N ILE A 76 2.18 2.87 8.48
CA ILE A 76 0.87 3.17 7.92
C ILE A 76 0.46 4.58 8.37
N PRO A 77 0.06 5.45 7.42
CA PRO A 77 -0.49 6.76 7.79
C PRO A 77 -1.81 6.56 8.52
N ASN A 78 -1.92 7.12 9.74
CA ASN A 78 -3.19 7.16 10.45
C ASN A 78 -4.01 8.36 9.92
N LYS A 79 -5.29 8.15 9.59
CA LYS A 79 -6.17 9.20 9.03
C LYS A 79 -6.63 10.20 10.08
N THR A 80 -6.54 9.85 11.37
CA THR A 80 -7.18 10.60 12.46
C THR A 80 -6.17 11.26 13.39
N GLU A 81 -4.91 10.82 13.38
CA GLU A 81 -3.86 11.32 14.26
C GLU A 81 -2.61 11.63 13.45
N SER A 82 -1.84 12.62 13.91
CA SER A 82 -0.51 12.97 13.36
C SER A 82 0.55 11.86 13.59
N PHE A 83 0.19 10.76 14.24
CA PHE A 83 1.07 9.64 14.54
C PHE A 83 0.90 8.48 13.54
N LYS A 84 2.02 7.94 13.08
CA LYS A 84 2.05 6.78 12.18
C LYS A 84 1.86 5.48 12.97
N GLU A 85 1.02 4.58 12.48
CA GLU A 85 0.88 3.23 13.05
C GLU A 85 1.99 2.33 12.49
N ASN A 86 2.69 1.60 13.37
CA ASN A 86 3.73 0.66 12.98
C ASN A 86 3.19 -0.77 13.01
N ARG A 87 3.27 -1.47 11.87
CA ARG A 87 3.08 -2.93 11.80
C ARG A 87 4.42 -3.64 11.68
N TYR A 88 4.56 -4.74 12.40
CA TYR A 88 5.82 -5.49 12.51
C TYR A 88 5.72 -6.84 11.80
N TYR A 89 6.73 -7.13 10.97
CA TYR A 89 6.83 -8.36 10.19
C TYR A 89 8.18 -9.03 10.46
N PRO A 90 8.21 -10.30 10.89
CA PRO A 90 9.45 -11.06 11.01
C PRO A 90 10.18 -11.13 9.67
N MET A 91 11.49 -10.86 9.65
CA MET A 91 12.29 -10.85 8.42
C MET A 91 12.23 -12.18 7.66
N GLU A 92 12.14 -13.31 8.36
CA GLU A 92 12.05 -14.64 7.74
C GLU A 92 10.74 -14.90 6.98
N LEU A 93 9.74 -14.04 7.15
CA LEU A 93 8.45 -14.14 6.48
C LEU A 93 8.31 -13.17 5.30
N LEU A 94 9.42 -12.60 4.84
CA LEU A 94 9.45 -11.59 3.80
C LEU A 94 10.45 -11.91 2.71
N GLU A 95 10.09 -11.53 1.49
CA GLU A 95 10.91 -11.63 0.30
C GLU A 95 10.96 -10.26 -0.41
N ILE A 96 12.15 -9.86 -0.88
CA ILE A 96 12.30 -8.59 -1.62
C ILE A 96 11.71 -8.80 -3.02
N VAL A 97 10.74 -7.97 -3.36
CA VAL A 97 10.19 -7.95 -4.71
C VAL A 97 11.26 -7.38 -5.63
N LYS A 98 11.70 -8.16 -6.60
CA LYS A 98 12.56 -7.65 -7.68
C LYS A 98 11.66 -6.83 -8.58
N GLU A 99 12.01 -5.57 -8.78
CA GLU A 99 11.45 -4.81 -9.89
C GLU A 99 11.98 -5.50 -11.16
N GLU A 100 11.07 -6.08 -11.93
CA GLU A 100 11.38 -6.41 -13.32
C GLU A 100 11.66 -5.04 -13.95
N GLU A 101 12.89 -4.83 -14.41
CA GLU A 101 13.16 -3.70 -15.31
C GLU A 101 12.21 -3.91 -16.48
N ASP A 102 11.18 -3.06 -16.57
CA ASP A 102 10.34 -3.00 -17.76
C ASP A 102 11.30 -2.78 -18.92
N GLU A 103 11.59 -3.84 -19.67
CA GLU A 103 12.20 -3.72 -20.98
C GLU A 103 11.27 -2.81 -21.75
N GLU A 104 11.66 -1.54 -21.88
CA GLU A 104 10.97 -0.56 -22.70
C GLU A 104 10.76 -1.20 -24.08
N LYS A 105 9.55 -1.72 -24.32
CA LYS A 105 9.11 -2.07 -25.67
C LYS A 105 9.04 -0.75 -26.41
N ILE A 106 10.16 -0.37 -27.02
CA ILE A 106 10.21 0.67 -28.03
C ILE A 106 9.13 0.30 -29.06
N PRO A 107 8.06 1.10 -29.23
CA PRO A 107 7.11 0.84 -30.30
C PRO A 107 7.89 1.00 -31.60
N ASN A 108 8.01 -0.11 -32.34
CA ASN A 108 8.65 -0.14 -33.64
C ASN A 108 7.98 0.92 -34.53
N SER A 109 8.72 1.97 -34.90
CA SER A 109 8.21 3.20 -35.51
C SER A 109 7.77 3.07 -36.98
N ASN A 110 7.27 1.91 -37.41
CA ASN A 110 7.00 1.62 -38.82
C ASN A 110 5.52 1.50 -39.22
N GLU A 111 4.56 1.86 -38.37
CA GLU A 111 3.12 1.83 -38.73
C GLU A 111 2.39 3.18 -38.72
N ILE A 112 3.09 4.31 -38.54
CA ILE A 112 2.43 5.64 -38.47
C ILE A 112 2.23 6.27 -39.87
N VAL A 113 2.83 5.74 -40.94
CA VAL A 113 2.69 6.32 -42.28
C VAL A 113 1.66 5.53 -43.09
N LYS A 114 0.36 5.83 -42.90
CA LYS A 114 -0.66 5.63 -43.97
C LYS A 114 -2.06 6.23 -43.77
N ASN A 115 -2.40 6.86 -42.64
CA ASN A 115 -3.79 7.29 -42.40
C ASN A 115 -4.00 8.81 -42.20
N THR A 116 -3.22 9.67 -42.86
CA THR A 116 -3.43 11.14 -42.80
C THR A 116 -3.82 11.79 -44.13
N GLU A 117 -4.36 11.01 -45.07
CA GLU A 117 -4.90 11.56 -46.32
C GLU A 117 -6.32 11.05 -46.58
N LYS A 118 -7.30 11.61 -45.85
CA LYS A 118 -8.67 11.90 -46.30
C LYS A 118 -9.56 12.17 -45.10
N LEU A 119 -9.79 13.44 -44.81
CA LEU A 119 -11.10 14.02 -44.47
C LEU A 119 -10.89 15.51 -44.19
N ALA A 120 -10.59 16.24 -45.27
CA ALA A 120 -11.00 17.63 -45.37
C ALA A 120 -12.46 17.67 -45.82
N ASN A 121 -13.18 18.70 -45.37
CA ASN A 121 -14.56 19.09 -45.68
C ASN A 121 -15.65 18.52 -44.78
N THR A 122 -16.08 19.30 -43.79
CA THR A 122 -17.34 20.08 -43.94
C THR A 122 -17.37 21.24 -42.94
N ASN A 123 -18.10 22.28 -43.35
CA ASN A 123 -17.99 23.67 -42.91
C ASN A 123 -18.77 24.01 -41.62
N ASN A 124 -18.27 25.05 -40.95
CA ASN A 124 -18.97 26.17 -40.29
C ASN A 124 -20.18 25.89 -39.38
N GLU A 125 -20.06 26.28 -38.11
CA GLU A 125 -20.74 27.48 -37.59
C GLU A 125 -20.09 27.97 -36.29
N LEU A 126 -20.08 29.28 -36.12
CA LEU A 126 -19.32 30.04 -35.13
C LEU A 126 -20.34 30.87 -34.35
N ILE A 127 -20.49 30.63 -33.04
CA ILE A 127 -21.15 31.56 -32.12
C ILE A 127 -20.37 31.53 -30.79
N ILE A 128 -19.79 32.67 -30.45
CA ILE A 128 -19.29 33.03 -29.12
C ILE A 128 -20.41 33.80 -28.44
N LEU A 129 -20.74 33.49 -27.18
CA LEU A 129 -21.19 34.47 -26.19
C LEU A 129 -20.70 34.04 -24.80
N GLU A 130 -20.00 34.97 -24.15
CA GLU A 130 -19.67 35.00 -22.72
C GLU A 130 -20.95 35.24 -21.91
N ASP A 131 -21.02 34.72 -20.68
CA ASP A 131 -21.18 35.52 -19.46
C ASP A 131 -21.41 34.63 -18.23
N ASP A 132 -21.05 35.22 -17.09
CA ASP A 132 -20.89 34.73 -15.72
C ASP A 132 -22.11 33.98 -15.13
N ASP A 133 -21.84 33.11 -14.14
CA ASP A 133 -22.45 33.23 -12.81
C ASP A 133 -21.86 32.21 -11.82
N ASP A 134 -21.58 32.74 -10.63
CA ASP A 134 -21.11 32.09 -9.40
C ASP A 134 -22.05 30.98 -8.90
N GLU A 135 -21.50 29.97 -8.19
CA GLU A 135 -21.99 29.53 -6.87
C GLU A 135 -21.20 28.30 -6.32
N ASP A 136 -20.61 28.49 -5.14
CA ASP A 136 -20.04 27.47 -4.26
C ASP A 136 -21.11 26.45 -3.80
N PRO A 137 -20.80 25.14 -3.71
CA PRO A 137 -21.56 24.24 -2.87
C PRO A 137 -20.70 23.79 -1.68
N ASP A 138 -20.87 24.44 -0.54
CA ASP A 138 -20.41 23.90 0.74
C ASP A 138 -21.60 23.62 1.68
N GLN A 139 -21.45 22.54 2.44
CA GLN A 139 -22.26 22.12 3.59
C GLN A 139 -23.56 21.36 3.32
N ASN A 140 -23.41 20.08 2.97
CA ASN A 140 -24.34 19.06 3.45
C ASN A 140 -23.77 18.38 4.70
N MET A 141 -24.31 18.74 5.86
CA MET A 141 -24.15 18.00 7.11
C MET A 141 -24.65 16.56 6.93
N LEU A 142 -23.77 15.58 7.10
CA LEU A 142 -24.17 14.18 7.33
C LEU A 142 -23.22 13.55 8.37
N VAL A 143 -23.73 13.55 9.61
CA VAL A 143 -23.55 12.59 10.72
C VAL A 143 -22.50 11.48 10.51
N PRO A 144 -21.55 11.25 11.43
CA PRO A 144 -20.68 10.07 11.37
C PRO A 144 -21.53 8.81 11.60
N SER A 145 -21.87 8.13 10.50
CA SER A 145 -22.39 6.76 10.58
C SER A 145 -21.26 5.84 11.04
N TYR A 146 -21.47 5.21 12.17
CA TYR A 146 -20.65 4.13 12.68
C TYR A 146 -20.70 2.96 11.69
N TYR A 147 -19.78 2.93 10.73
CA TYR A 147 -19.53 1.72 9.96
C TYR A 147 -18.51 0.85 10.69
N CYS A 148 -19.05 -0.08 11.46
CA CYS A 148 -18.46 -1.40 11.64
C CYS A 148 -18.32 -2.05 10.24
N ASN A 149 -17.13 -2.03 9.68
CA ASN A 149 -16.76 -2.92 8.58
C ASN A 149 -15.64 -3.84 9.06
N GLY A 150 -15.95 -5.14 9.00
CA GLY A 150 -15.24 -6.19 9.71
C GLY A 150 -13.94 -6.67 9.08
N TRP A 151 -13.29 -7.47 9.94
CA TRP A 151 -12.26 -8.49 9.68
C TRP A 151 -10.84 -8.02 9.39
#